data_AF-A0A7Z7FD38-F1
#
_entry.id   AF-A0A7Z7FD38-F1
#
_cell.length_a   1.000
_cell.length_b   1.000
_cell.length_c   1.000
_cell.angle_alpha   90.00
_cell.angle_beta   90.00
_cell.angle_gamma   90.00
#
_symmetry.space_group_name_H-M   'P 1'
#
loop_
_entity.id
_entity.type
_entity.pdbx_description
1 polymer ?
#
loop_
_entity_poly.entity_id
_entity_poly.type
_entity_poly.pdbx_seq_one_letter_code
_entity_poly.pdbx_strand_id
1 'polypeptide(L)' 'MAPWEYDIKAVRYGEWDSTKEDLNRIGMDGWELIRFSEDIDDNGMIKAFFKRPVDCLEV' A
#
# COMPACT_ATOMS: atom_id res chain seq x y z
N MET A 1 -14.35 -8.70 -15.78
CA MET A 1 -13.87 -8.04 -14.55
C MET A 1 -12.36 -8.04 -14.64
N ALA A 2 -11.71 -6.89 -14.67
CA ALA A 2 -10.25 -6.85 -14.65
C ALA A 2 -9.75 -7.56 -13.37
N PRO A 3 -8.72 -8.42 -13.46
CA PRO A 3 -8.15 -9.03 -12.27
C PRO A 3 -7.49 -7.93 -11.42
N TRP A 4 -7.69 -7.98 -10.11
CA TRP A 4 -7.02 -7.10 -9.16
C TRP A 4 -5.98 -7.92 -8.40
N GLU A 5 -4.78 -7.38 -8.26
CA GLU A 5 -3.77 -7.94 -7.38
C GLU A 5 -3.85 -7.21 -6.04
N TYR A 6 -3.71 -7.96 -4.94
CA TYR A 6 -3.77 -7.44 -3.59
C TYR A 6 -2.46 -7.76 -2.86
N ASP A 7 -1.93 -6.79 -2.11
CA ASP A 7 -0.72 -6.97 -1.33
C ASP A 7 -0.81 -6.21 0.00
N ILE A 8 -0.07 -6.70 1.00
CA ILE A 8 -0.03 -6.10 2.33
C ILE A 8 1.40 -5.63 2.57
N LYS A 9 1.57 -4.33 2.78
CA LYS A 9 2.88 -3.71 3.03
C LYS A 9 2.89 -3.02 4.38
N ALA A 10 4.02 -3.08 5.07
CA ALA A 10 4.23 -2.32 6.29
C ALA A 10 4.68 -0.89 5.94
N VAL A 11 3.95 0.10 6.45
CA VAL A 11 4.21 1.53 6.25
C VAL A 11 4.59 2.14 7.59
N ARG A 12 5.52 3.08 7.60
CA ARG A 12 5.88 3.82 8.82
C ARG A 12 4.70 4.68 9.28
N TYR A 13 4.22 4.46 10.49
CA TYR A 13 3.10 5.18 11.12
C TYR A 13 3.60 5.84 12.40
N GLY A 14 3.97 7.11 12.27
CA GLY A 14 4.44 7.90 13.40
C GLY A 14 4.61 9.34 12.97
N GLU A 15 5.46 9.55 11.96
CA GLU A 15 5.61 10.84 11.29
C GLU A 15 4.85 10.84 9.97
N TRP A 16 3.89 11.76 9.84
CA TRP A 16 3.03 11.87 8.66
C TRP A 16 3.82 12.06 7.36
N ASP A 17 4.93 12.79 7.41
CA ASP A 17 5.83 12.98 6.27
C ASP A 17 6.45 11.66 5.80
N SER A 18 6.97 10.87 6.73
CA SER A 18 7.50 9.53 6.45
C SER A 18 6.44 8.58 5.89
N THR A 19 5.22 8.60 6.46
CA THR A 19 4.08 7.81 5.93
C THR A 19 3.77 8.20 4.49
N LYS A 20 3.73 9.50 4.21
CA LYS A 20 3.41 10.05 2.89
C LYS A 20 4.46 9.68 1.85
N GLU A 21 5.75 9.71 2.20
CA GLU A 21 6.82 9.28 1.30
C GLU A 21 6.69 7.79 0.93
N ASP A 22 6.42 6.92 1.91
CA ASP A 22 6.23 5.49 1.68
C ASP A 22 5.03 5.23 0.77
N LEU A 23 3.88 5.88 1.06
CA LEU A 23 2.68 5.79 0.22
C LEU A 23 2.91 6.31 -1.19
N ASN A 24 3.64 7.41 -1.35
CA ASN A 24 3.93 7.98 -2.67
C ASN A 24 4.77 7.01 -3.51
N ARG A 25 5.79 6.40 -2.91
CA ARG A 25 6.61 5.38 -3.57
C ARG A 25 5.77 4.15 -3.96
N ILE A 26 4.90 3.68 -3.08
CA ILE A 26 4.00 2.54 -3.36
C ILE A 26 3.01 2.90 -4.48
N GLY A 27 2.46 4.12 -4.46
CA GLY A 27 1.58 4.65 -5.51
C GLY A 27 2.27 4.77 -6.88
N MET A 28 3.55 5.16 -6.93
CA MET A 28 4.33 5.18 -8.17
C MET A 28 4.53 3.78 -8.77
N ASP A 29 4.49 2.73 -7.96
CA ASP A 29 4.55 1.32 -8.41
C ASP A 29 3.18 0.80 -8.89
N GLY A 30 2.16 1.67 -8.91
CA GLY A 30 0.82 1.36 -9.41
C GLY A 30 -0.15 0.81 -8.35
N TRP A 31 0.27 0.82 -7.08
CA TRP A 31 -0.55 0.32 -5.97
C TRP A 31 -1.43 1.43 -5.37
N GLU A 32 -2.73 1.15 -5.29
CA GLU A 32 -3.71 1.99 -4.64
C GLU A 32 -3.94 1.51 -3.20
N LEU A 33 -3.81 2.43 -2.24
CA LEU A 33 -4.11 2.17 -0.83
C LEU A 33 -5.61 1.93 -0.66
N ILE A 34 -5.98 0.80 -0.07
CA ILE A 34 -7.35 0.43 0.26
C ILE A 34 -7.68 0.87 1.69
N ARG A 35 -6.84 0.43 2.64
CA ARG A 35 -7.01 0.70 4.07
C ARG A 35 -5.73 0.47 4.84
N PHE A 36 -5.66 1.09 6.01
CA PHE A 36 -4.72 0.69 7.05
C PHE A 36 -5.33 -0.41 7.92
N SER A 37 -4.46 -1.21 8.52
CA SER A 37 -4.77 -2.06 9.66
C SER A 37 -4.94 -1.18 10.89
N GLU A 38 -5.65 -1.69 11.89
CA GLU A 38 -5.86 -0.99 13.16
C GLU A 38 -4.70 -1.23 14.13
N ASP A 39 -3.82 -2.19 13.80
CA ASP A 39 -2.66 -2.56 14.60
C ASP A 39 -1.40 -1.85 14.09
N ILE A 40 -0.74 -1.17 15.03
CA ILE A 40 0.58 -0.56 14.84
C ILE A 40 1.57 -1.43 15.61
N ASP A 41 2.52 -2.00 14.89
CA ASP A 41 3.62 -2.79 15.45
C ASP A 41 4.50 -1.89 16.35
N ASP A 42 5.17 -2.50 17.34
CA ASP A 42 6.04 -1.84 18.34
C ASP A 42 7.12 -0.93 17.71
N ASN A 43 7.51 -1.22 16.47
CA ASN A 43 8.47 -0.45 15.69
C ASN A 43 7.85 0.77 14.96
N GLY A 44 6.62 1.16 15.31
CA GLY A 44 5.89 2.27 14.67
C GLY A 44 5.52 1.99 13.21
N MET A 45 5.27 0.73 12.86
CA MET A 45 4.85 0.33 11.50
C MET A 45 3.38 -0.09 11.52
N ILE A 46 2.60 0.40 10.57
CA ILE A 46 1.22 -0.02 10.35
C ILE A 46 1.15 -0.90 9.11
N LYS A 47 0.35 -1.97 9.16
CA LYS A 47 0.07 -2.75 7.96
C LYS A 47 -0.93 -1.99 7.09
N ALA A 48 -0.65 -1.88 5.81
CA ALA A 48 -1.50 -1.22 4.83
C ALA A 48 -1.82 -2.18 3.69
N PHE A 49 -3.09 -2.21 3.30
CA PHE A 49 -3.63 -3.07 2.28
C PHE A 49 -3.70 -2.29 0.98
N PHE A 50 -3.09 -2.83 -0.07
CA PHE A 50 -3.05 -2.23 -1.38
C PHE A 50 -3.71 -3.13 -2.41
N LYS A 51 -4.23 -2.52 -3.47
CA LYS A 51 -4.60 -3.21 -4.70
C LYS A 51 -3.93 -2.54 -5.88
N ARG A 52 -3.69 -3.29 -6.95
CA ARG A 52 -3.39 -2.73 -8.27
C ARG A 52 -4.21 -3.47 -9.32
N PRO A 53 -4.60 -2.79 -10.42
CA PRO A 53 -5.13 -3.53 -11.56
C PRO A 53 -4.01 -4.46 -12.04
N VAL A 54 -4.32 -5.75 -12.17
CA VAL A 54 -3.51 -6.61 -13.02
C VAL A 54 -3.79 -6.08 -14.41
N ASP A 55 -2.83 -5.34 -14.95
CA ASP A 55 -2.85 -4.98 -16.35
C ASP A 55 -3.01 -6.30 -17.10
N CYS A 56 -4.22 -6.57 -17.60
CA CYS A 56 -4.39 -7.58 -18.62
C CYS A 56 -3.64 -7.02 -19.81
N LEU A 57 -2.34 -7.29 -19.87
CA LEU A 57 -1.57 -7.24 -21.09
C LEU A 57 -2.26 -8.22 -22.05
N GLU A 58 -3.32 -7.76 -22.72
CA GLU A 58 -3.74 -8.28 -24.00
C GLU A 58 -2.57 -8.02 -24.94
N VAL A 59 -1.72 -9.06 -25.09
CA VAL A 59 -0.78 -9.20 -26.21
C VAL A 59 -1.48 -9.86 -27.38
#